data_AF-A0A0N4Y380-F1
#
_entry.id   AF-A0A0N4Y380-F1
#
_cell.length_a   1.000
_cell.length_b   1.000
_cell.length_c   1.000
_cell.angle_alpha   90.00
_cell.angle_beta   90.00
_cell.angle_gamma   90.00
#
_symmetry.space_group_name_H-M   'P 1'
#
loop_
_entity.id
_entity.type
_entity.pdbx_description
1 polymer ?
#
loop_
_entity_poly.entity_id
_entity_poly.type
_entity_poly.pdbx_seq_one_letter_code
_entity_poly.pdbx_strand_id
1 'polypeptide(L)'
;MTIVISEQQVLSLLTASEEEITRQLQELNATLGAHSDFLSVGAGTRQHLAKLIESSNDKPSSHAPLLELLRILARDKRQLDVLLTKPVREFILQASGLMDAGCEVVQNVVEADKCLVNTLFNSATMRQTFEGVATSNLLDRISALTKSDYTGRHEWINGVPEGVRNSLWLFDLRIAFLVSAHSSIVQNNWGSSPLALTTFLDIVRQYIKLLEGMVDGETAEASDLPGHLERASEAAKVLFNITYKQTDNINEQYTNEITEVVCQLIKGKNSSPVMEQHAVNLLSTLRLNINMLCPKVNTAEERQTEQYDLYDMSFAQALLDAMERKLDDNNNSDSDLLSTYLGSALKLCTASKEARRYCRLKILPPLVAADVVRRPDEGDSLRNKIVRVMMSPAFSKDLASEFMFVLCKRSVNRLIKYTGLGHSAGLLANSGLLGHINLPKSASDSEDSETEDYKAVEDRIQTNDTLKLIFVRRNCQTSD
;
A
#
# COMPACT_ATOMS: atom_id res chain seq x y z
N MET A 1 13.11 14.71 33.75
CA MET A 1 12.91 13.76 34.87
C MET A 1 12.98 12.37 34.29
N THR A 2 13.90 11.53 34.78
CA THR A 2 13.97 10.12 34.40
C THR A 2 12.75 9.43 34.99
N ILE A 3 11.87 8.94 34.13
CA ILE A 3 10.61 8.30 34.55
C ILE A 3 10.95 6.92 35.05
N VAL A 4 10.62 6.57 36.29
CA VAL A 4 10.98 5.27 36.87
C VAL A 4 9.72 4.62 37.38
N ILE A 5 9.29 3.54 36.72
CA ILE A 5 8.48 2.53 37.40
C ILE A 5 9.41 1.92 38.46
N SER A 6 9.20 2.25 39.73
CA SER A 6 10.08 1.74 40.77
C SER A 6 9.81 0.24 40.99
N GLU A 7 10.86 -0.55 41.11
CA GLU A 7 10.74 -1.98 41.39
C GLU A 7 9.97 -2.23 42.70
N GLN A 8 10.17 -1.38 43.71
CA GLN A 8 9.44 -1.42 44.97
C GLN A 8 7.93 -1.18 44.80
N GLN A 9 7.53 -0.26 43.92
CA GLN A 9 6.11 -0.03 43.62
C GLN A 9 5.48 -1.28 43.01
N VAL A 10 6.13 -1.91 42.02
CA VAL A 10 5.61 -3.15 41.41
C VAL A 10 5.52 -4.29 42.43
N LEU A 11 6.55 -4.44 43.28
CA LEU A 11 6.55 -5.45 44.34
C LEU A 11 5.42 -5.24 45.34
N SER A 12 5.10 -3.99 45.70
CA SER A 12 3.98 -3.69 46.62
C SER A 12 2.62 -4.09 46.04
N LEU A 13 2.47 -4.05 44.72
CA LEU A 13 1.23 -4.42 44.03
C LEU A 13 0.97 -5.94 44.04
N LEU A 14 2.03 -6.77 44.13
CA LEU A 14 1.87 -8.22 44.15
C LEU A 14 1.04 -8.73 45.33
N THR A 15 1.06 -8.01 46.45
CA THR A 15 0.31 -8.36 47.67
C THR A 15 -0.89 -7.46 47.91
N ALA A 16 -1.21 -6.54 46.98
CA ALA A 16 -2.29 -5.57 47.14
C ALA A 16 -3.67 -6.15 46.76
N SER A 17 -4.73 -5.52 47.28
CA SER A 17 -6.12 -5.81 46.91
C SER A 17 -6.38 -5.40 45.45
N GLU A 18 -7.42 -5.96 44.83
CA GLU A 18 -7.82 -5.62 43.46
C GLU A 18 -8.09 -4.12 43.29
N GLU A 19 -8.80 -3.49 44.23
CA GLU A 19 -9.09 -2.05 44.22
C GLU A 19 -7.81 -1.21 44.21
N GLU A 20 -6.84 -1.57 45.05
CA GLU A 20 -5.58 -0.83 45.16
C GLU A 20 -4.69 -1.02 43.93
N ILE A 21 -4.69 -2.24 43.35
CA ILE A 21 -4.02 -2.52 42.08
C ILE A 21 -4.60 -1.64 40.97
N THR A 22 -5.93 -1.65 40.82
CA THR A 22 -6.60 -0.86 39.79
C THR A 22 -6.31 0.63 39.93
N ARG A 23 -6.42 1.18 41.14
CA ARG A 23 -6.16 2.60 41.42
C ARG A 23 -4.72 2.99 41.08
N GLN A 24 -3.74 2.26 41.60
CA GLN A 24 -2.33 2.57 41.35
C GLN A 24 -1.93 2.40 39.88
N LEU A 25 -2.48 1.39 39.19
CA LEU A 25 -2.22 1.20 37.75
C LEU A 25 -2.78 2.36 36.92
N GLN A 26 -3.98 2.86 37.25
CA GLN A 26 -4.55 4.02 36.56
C GLN A 26 -3.70 5.28 36.75
N GLU A 27 -3.23 5.55 37.96
CA GLU A 27 -2.32 6.67 38.26
C GLU A 27 -0.99 6.53 37.50
N LEU A 28 -0.45 5.30 37.45
CA LEU A 28 0.77 5.00 36.72
C LEU A 28 0.56 5.21 35.21
N ASN A 29 -0.51 4.68 34.64
CA ASN A 29 -0.83 4.82 33.22
C ASN A 29 -1.02 6.28 32.81
N ALA A 30 -1.71 7.08 33.64
CA ALA A 30 -1.87 8.51 33.40
C ALA A 30 -0.51 9.24 33.34
N THR A 31 0.44 8.83 34.19
CA THR A 31 1.80 9.39 34.21
C THR A 31 2.63 8.94 33.01
N LEU A 32 2.52 7.66 32.62
CA LEU A 32 3.33 7.07 31.56
C LEU A 32 2.75 7.29 30.15
N GLY A 33 1.47 7.64 30.04
CA GLY A 33 0.72 7.62 28.77
C GLY A 33 1.28 8.51 27.65
N ALA A 34 2.00 9.58 27.98
CA ALA A 34 2.65 10.47 27.02
C ALA A 34 4.05 10.00 26.57
N HIS A 35 4.57 8.92 27.15
CA HIS A 35 5.95 8.48 26.95
C HIS A 35 6.06 7.33 25.94
N SER A 36 7.22 7.27 25.28
CA SER A 36 7.55 6.26 24.26
C SER A 36 8.91 5.58 24.49
N ASP A 37 9.69 6.02 25.48
CA ASP A 37 11.00 5.47 25.83
C ASP A 37 10.97 4.98 27.29
N PHE A 38 11.40 3.73 27.53
CA PHE A 38 11.43 3.11 28.85
C PHE A 38 12.81 2.51 29.19
N LEU A 39 13.91 3.19 28.83
CA LEU A 39 15.30 2.82 29.17
C LEU A 39 15.53 2.59 30.66
N SER A 40 14.86 3.37 31.49
CA SER A 40 14.94 3.32 32.96
C SER A 40 14.25 2.11 33.57
N VAL A 41 13.38 1.43 32.82
CA VAL A 41 12.65 0.25 33.28
C VAL A 41 13.50 -0.99 33.00
N GLY A 42 14.30 -1.37 34.00
CA GLY A 42 15.20 -2.52 33.92
C GLY A 42 14.49 -3.87 33.83
N ALA A 43 15.24 -4.90 33.45
CA ALA A 43 14.74 -6.27 33.30
C ALA A 43 14.08 -6.82 34.57
N GLY A 44 14.62 -6.51 35.76
CA GLY A 44 14.04 -6.95 37.04
C GLY A 44 12.62 -6.42 37.24
N THR A 45 12.41 -5.11 37.02
CA THR A 45 11.07 -4.50 37.07
C THR A 45 10.11 -5.15 36.07
N ARG A 46 10.56 -5.44 34.83
CA ARG A 46 9.74 -6.12 33.81
C ARG A 46 9.34 -7.53 34.21
N GLN A 47 10.24 -8.28 34.87
CA GLN A 47 9.91 -9.61 35.41
C GLN A 47 8.88 -9.53 36.54
N HIS A 48 9.00 -8.54 37.42
CA HIS A 48 8.01 -8.34 38.49
C HIS A 48 6.64 -7.93 37.93
N LEU A 49 6.62 -7.12 36.86
CA LEU A 49 5.37 -6.78 36.15
C LEU A 49 4.73 -8.01 35.51
N ALA A 50 5.52 -8.89 34.89
CA ALA A 50 5.00 -10.15 34.35
C ALA A 50 4.36 -11.01 35.46
N LYS A 51 5.02 -11.14 36.62
CA LYS A 51 4.46 -11.84 37.79
C LYS A 51 3.18 -11.20 38.32
N LEU A 52 3.07 -9.86 38.27
CA LEU A 52 1.87 -9.15 38.69
C LEU A 52 0.67 -9.48 37.80
N ILE A 53 0.90 -9.60 36.49
CA ILE A 53 -0.13 -9.99 35.53
C ILE A 53 -0.57 -11.43 35.78
N GLU A 54 0.40 -12.34 35.98
CA GLU A 54 0.13 -13.74 36.31
C GLU A 54 -0.70 -13.88 37.60
N SER A 55 -0.40 -13.10 38.64
CA SER A 55 -1.14 -13.15 39.91
C SER A 55 -2.47 -12.40 39.91
N SER A 56 -2.74 -11.59 38.87
CA SER A 56 -3.96 -10.78 38.75
C SER A 56 -4.99 -11.38 37.78
N ASN A 57 -4.79 -12.62 37.34
CA ASN A 57 -5.69 -13.27 36.39
C ASN A 57 -7.14 -13.36 36.94
N ASP A 58 -7.29 -13.62 38.24
CA ASP A 58 -8.58 -13.71 38.92
C ASP A 58 -9.15 -12.35 39.38
N LYS A 59 -8.54 -11.23 38.98
CA LYS A 59 -8.90 -9.85 39.39
C LYS A 59 -9.42 -9.04 38.18
N PRO A 60 -10.67 -9.24 37.75
CA PRO A 60 -11.18 -8.74 36.46
C PRO A 60 -11.13 -7.21 36.33
N SER A 61 -11.31 -6.46 37.42
CA SER A 61 -11.29 -4.99 37.42
C SER A 61 -9.89 -4.43 37.18
N SER A 62 -8.85 -5.25 37.31
CA SER A 62 -7.46 -4.88 37.05
C SER A 62 -7.02 -5.13 35.59
N HIS A 63 -7.80 -5.90 34.82
CA HIS A 63 -7.39 -6.34 33.48
C HIS A 63 -7.17 -5.18 32.51
N ALA A 64 -8.14 -4.27 32.36
CA ALA A 64 -7.99 -3.12 31.46
C ALA A 64 -6.80 -2.20 31.85
N PRO A 65 -6.62 -1.79 33.12
CA PRO A 65 -5.42 -1.05 33.53
C PRO A 65 -4.10 -1.78 33.27
N LEU A 66 -4.06 -3.11 33.45
CA LEU A 66 -2.88 -3.93 33.15
C LEU A 66 -2.58 -3.97 31.64
N LEU A 67 -3.60 -4.14 30.81
CA LEU A 67 -3.47 -4.13 29.34
C LEU A 67 -3.01 -2.76 28.84
N GLU A 68 -3.50 -1.68 29.43
CA GLU A 68 -3.04 -0.33 29.11
C GLU A 68 -1.55 -0.14 29.49
N LEU A 69 -1.14 -0.60 30.66
CA LEU A 69 0.27 -0.55 31.07
C LEU A 69 1.14 -1.35 30.09
N LEU A 70 0.73 -2.57 29.73
CA LEU A 70 1.39 -3.40 28.73
C LEU A 70 1.50 -2.68 27.39
N ARG A 71 0.41 -2.08 26.91
CA ARG A 71 0.37 -1.31 25.66
C ARG A 71 1.36 -0.16 25.68
N ILE A 72 1.42 0.59 26.79
CA ILE A 72 2.35 1.72 26.96
C ILE A 72 3.79 1.22 26.90
N LEU A 73 4.13 0.18 27.67
CA LEU A 73 5.48 -0.39 27.69
C LEU A 73 5.88 -1.04 26.36
N ALA A 74 4.92 -1.59 25.62
CA ALA A 74 5.12 -2.19 24.30
C ALA A 74 5.42 -1.19 23.18
N ARG A 75 5.37 0.13 23.45
CA ARG A 75 5.86 1.16 22.52
C ARG A 75 7.38 1.09 22.34
N ASP A 76 8.09 0.53 23.31
CA ASP A 76 9.53 0.34 23.31
C ASP A 76 9.89 -1.14 23.15
N LYS A 77 10.57 -1.48 22.05
CA LYS A 77 11.00 -2.86 21.78
C LYS A 77 12.07 -3.38 22.75
N ARG A 78 12.81 -2.51 23.45
CA ARG A 78 13.93 -2.92 24.30
C ARG A 78 13.44 -3.76 25.48
N GLN A 79 14.01 -4.97 25.60
CA GLN A 79 13.66 -5.93 26.64
C GLN A 79 12.15 -6.23 26.74
N LEU A 80 11.38 -6.02 25.66
CA LEU A 80 9.95 -6.30 25.64
C LEU A 80 9.68 -7.79 25.84
N ASP A 81 10.53 -8.67 25.29
CA ASP A 81 10.39 -10.12 25.45
C ASP A 81 10.61 -10.61 26.90
N VAL A 82 11.24 -9.80 27.76
CA VAL A 82 11.34 -10.11 29.21
C VAL A 82 9.98 -9.94 29.90
N LEU A 83 9.18 -8.98 29.43
CA LEU A 83 7.84 -8.72 29.92
C LEU A 83 6.81 -9.66 29.29
N LEU A 84 6.93 -9.93 27.99
CA LEU A 84 6.03 -10.80 27.23
C LEU A 84 6.36 -12.28 27.46
N THR A 85 6.33 -12.74 28.71
CA THR A 85 6.38 -14.16 29.05
C THR A 85 5.19 -14.90 28.44
N LYS A 86 5.25 -16.24 28.36
CA LYS A 86 4.14 -17.03 27.79
C LYS A 86 2.78 -16.72 28.46
N PRO A 87 2.66 -16.68 29.80
CA PRO A 87 1.40 -16.32 30.46
C PRO A 87 0.91 -14.91 30.11
N VAL A 88 1.81 -13.93 30.00
CA VAL A 88 1.43 -12.55 29.62
C VAL A 88 0.90 -12.49 28.19
N ARG A 89 1.49 -13.25 27.26
CA ARG A 89 0.99 -13.33 25.88
C ARG A 89 -0.40 -13.98 25.82
N GLU A 90 -0.60 -15.06 26.56
CA GLU A 90 -1.89 -15.75 26.67
C GLU A 90 -2.95 -14.84 27.31
N PHE A 91 -2.59 -14.08 28.35
CA PHE A 91 -3.46 -13.08 28.98
C PHE A 91 -3.96 -12.03 27.97
N ILE A 92 -3.06 -11.46 27.15
CA ILE A 92 -3.44 -10.48 26.11
C ILE A 92 -4.42 -11.10 25.10
N LEU A 93 -4.15 -12.32 24.63
CA LEU A 93 -4.97 -13.00 23.60
C LEU A 93 -6.32 -13.46 24.13
N GLN A 94 -6.38 -13.86 25.40
CA GLN A 94 -7.63 -14.20 26.06
C GLN A 94 -8.47 -12.94 26.26
N ALA A 95 -7.86 -11.85 26.73
CA ALA A 95 -8.52 -10.56 26.91
C ALA A 95 -9.01 -9.96 25.59
N SER A 96 -8.34 -10.21 24.46
CA SER A 96 -8.81 -9.77 23.15
C SER A 96 -9.99 -10.59 22.62
N GLY A 97 -10.38 -11.69 23.28
CA GLY A 97 -11.47 -12.55 22.80
C GLY A 97 -11.11 -13.35 21.53
N LEU A 98 -9.83 -13.45 21.19
CA LEU A 98 -9.35 -14.21 20.01
C LEU A 98 -8.96 -15.66 20.33
N MET A 99 -9.21 -16.13 21.55
CA MET A 99 -9.07 -17.53 21.98
C MET A 99 -10.45 -18.15 22.25
N ASP A 100 -10.53 -19.47 22.33
CA ASP A 100 -11.82 -20.19 22.48
C ASP A 100 -12.55 -19.89 23.79
N ALA A 101 -11.83 -19.62 24.88
CA ALA A 101 -12.36 -19.13 26.16
C ALA A 101 -12.16 -17.60 26.29
N GLY A 102 -12.60 -16.88 25.25
CA GLY A 102 -12.35 -15.46 25.07
C GLY A 102 -13.10 -14.54 26.04
N CYS A 103 -12.60 -13.33 26.21
CA CYS A 103 -13.25 -12.27 26.99
C CYS A 103 -14.39 -11.61 26.22
N GLU A 104 -15.54 -11.43 26.87
CA GLU A 104 -16.70 -10.69 26.33
C GLU A 104 -16.81 -9.27 26.92
N VAL A 105 -15.90 -8.91 27.85
CA VAL A 105 -15.87 -7.58 28.44
C VAL A 105 -15.25 -6.61 27.44
N VAL A 106 -16.11 -5.83 26.79
CA VAL A 106 -15.78 -4.88 25.70
C VAL A 106 -14.56 -4.01 26.02
N GLN A 107 -14.47 -3.49 27.25
CA GLN A 107 -13.35 -2.63 27.66
C GLN A 107 -12.01 -3.38 27.64
N ASN A 108 -11.99 -4.63 28.08
CA ASN A 108 -10.81 -5.47 28.06
C ASN A 108 -10.43 -5.83 26.63
N VAL A 109 -11.40 -6.18 25.78
CA VAL A 109 -11.17 -6.49 24.37
C VAL A 109 -10.53 -5.33 23.64
N VAL A 110 -11.11 -4.13 23.76
CA VAL A 110 -10.60 -2.93 23.09
C VAL A 110 -9.18 -2.57 23.56
N GLU A 111 -8.89 -2.67 24.86
CA GLU A 111 -7.54 -2.36 25.36
C GLU A 111 -6.52 -3.45 24.99
N ALA A 112 -6.95 -4.72 24.96
CA ALA A 112 -6.14 -5.83 24.49
C ALA A 112 -5.79 -5.67 23.00
N ASP A 113 -6.73 -5.29 22.14
CA ASP A 113 -6.46 -5.10 20.71
C ASP A 113 -5.50 -3.94 20.45
N LYS A 114 -5.63 -2.83 21.19
CA LYS A 114 -4.62 -1.76 21.16
C LYS A 114 -3.25 -2.25 21.64
N CYS A 115 -3.21 -3.09 22.67
CA CYS A 115 -1.98 -3.72 23.16
C CYS A 115 -1.37 -4.66 22.11
N LEU A 116 -2.21 -5.41 21.39
CA LEU A 116 -1.80 -6.30 20.30
C LEU A 116 -1.13 -5.55 19.16
N VAL A 117 -1.67 -4.39 18.75
CA VAL A 117 -1.03 -3.56 17.71
C VAL A 117 0.43 -3.25 18.07
N ASN A 118 0.69 -2.84 19.31
CA ASN A 118 2.06 -2.51 19.75
C ASN A 118 2.95 -3.74 19.91
N THR A 119 2.43 -4.80 20.54
CA THR A 119 3.21 -6.01 20.82
C THR A 119 3.51 -6.81 19.56
N LEU A 120 2.58 -6.89 18.60
CA LEU A 120 2.80 -7.54 17.30
C LEU A 120 3.77 -6.74 16.43
N PHE A 121 3.81 -5.42 16.54
CA PHE A 121 4.80 -4.61 15.84
C PHE A 121 6.21 -4.86 16.40
N ASN A 122 6.36 -4.83 17.73
CA ASN A 122 7.68 -4.83 18.38
C ASN A 122 8.23 -6.20 18.82
N SER A 123 7.43 -7.27 18.90
CA SER A 123 7.88 -8.60 19.34
C SER A 123 7.61 -9.71 18.32
N ALA A 124 8.68 -10.37 17.88
CA ALA A 124 8.58 -11.57 17.05
C ALA A 124 7.93 -12.75 17.80
N THR A 125 8.20 -12.88 19.10
CA THR A 125 7.64 -13.93 19.95
C THR A 125 6.11 -13.80 20.09
N MET A 126 5.61 -12.56 20.16
CA MET A 126 4.18 -12.30 20.15
C MET A 126 3.55 -12.70 18.81
N ARG A 127 4.19 -12.34 17.69
CA ARG A 127 3.71 -12.73 16.34
C ARG A 127 3.63 -14.25 16.17
N GLN A 128 4.65 -14.98 16.63
CA GLN A 128 4.65 -16.46 16.57
C GLN A 128 3.52 -17.07 17.41
N THR A 129 3.29 -16.53 18.62
CA THR A 129 2.20 -17.01 19.49
C THR A 129 0.84 -16.71 18.84
N PHE A 130 0.65 -15.50 18.33
CA PHE A 130 -0.58 -15.06 17.66
C PHE A 130 -0.90 -15.92 16.44
N GLU A 131 0.09 -16.17 15.59
CA GLU A 131 -0.05 -16.96 14.37
C GLU A 131 -0.68 -18.33 14.65
N GLY A 132 -0.23 -19.01 15.71
CA GLY A 132 -0.65 -20.36 16.06
C GLY A 132 -2.05 -20.46 16.69
N VAL A 133 -2.64 -19.36 17.18
CA VAL A 133 -3.87 -19.45 18.00
C VAL A 133 -4.99 -18.47 17.62
N ALA A 134 -4.67 -17.30 17.05
CA ALA A 134 -5.63 -16.20 16.95
C ALA A 134 -6.01 -15.81 15.51
N THR A 135 -5.29 -16.28 14.50
CA THR A 135 -5.46 -15.84 13.09
C THR A 135 -6.82 -16.18 12.50
N SER A 136 -7.34 -17.38 12.78
CA SER A 136 -8.70 -17.78 12.33
C SER A 136 -9.77 -16.93 13.02
N ASN A 137 -9.69 -16.83 14.34
CA ASN A 137 -10.68 -16.11 15.15
C ASN A 137 -10.70 -14.60 14.83
N LEU A 138 -9.54 -14.02 14.51
CA LEU A 138 -9.45 -12.65 14.03
C LEU A 138 -10.19 -12.48 12.70
N LEU A 139 -9.94 -13.38 11.73
CA LEU A 139 -10.60 -13.31 10.43
C LEU A 139 -12.12 -13.49 10.56
N ASP A 140 -12.56 -14.42 11.40
CA ASP A 140 -13.98 -14.67 11.67
C ASP A 140 -14.65 -13.42 12.26
N ARG A 141 -14.00 -12.75 13.23
CA ARG A 141 -14.50 -11.50 13.83
C ARG A 141 -14.56 -10.36 12.81
N ILE A 142 -13.55 -10.19 11.96
CA ILE A 142 -13.55 -9.19 10.89
C ILE A 142 -14.69 -9.47 9.91
N SER A 143 -14.92 -10.73 9.52
CA SER A 143 -16.04 -11.11 8.66
C SER A 143 -17.39 -10.78 9.30
N ALA A 144 -17.56 -11.08 10.59
CA ALA A 144 -18.77 -10.75 11.34
C ALA A 144 -19.04 -9.23 11.36
N LEU A 145 -18.00 -8.43 11.65
CA LEU A 145 -18.06 -6.96 11.61
C LEU A 145 -18.40 -6.44 10.21
N THR A 146 -17.79 -7.01 9.17
CA THR A 146 -18.02 -6.60 7.77
C THR A 146 -19.45 -6.87 7.32
N LYS A 147 -20.03 -8.01 7.72
CA LYS A 147 -21.40 -8.42 7.36
C LYS A 147 -22.47 -7.86 8.29
N SER A 148 -22.07 -7.26 9.42
CA SER A 148 -22.96 -6.92 10.53
C SER A 148 -23.79 -8.13 11.02
N ASP A 149 -23.20 -9.32 10.95
CA ASP A 149 -23.78 -10.57 11.44
C ASP A 149 -22.97 -11.06 12.63
N TYR A 150 -23.51 -10.83 13.83
CA TYR A 150 -22.86 -11.13 15.10
C TYR A 150 -23.40 -12.41 15.74
N THR A 151 -24.02 -13.31 14.98
CA THR A 151 -24.58 -14.55 15.54
C THR A 151 -23.48 -15.48 16.11
N GLY A 152 -23.86 -16.34 17.06
CA GLY A 152 -22.94 -17.29 17.67
C GLY A 152 -21.89 -16.64 18.59
N ARG A 153 -20.61 -16.88 18.35
CA ARG A 153 -19.52 -16.46 19.25
C ARG A 153 -19.34 -14.94 19.36
N HIS A 154 -19.98 -14.17 18.47
CA HIS A 154 -19.87 -12.72 18.42
C HIS A 154 -21.10 -12.02 18.98
N GLU A 155 -22.04 -12.74 19.61
CA GLU A 155 -23.32 -12.18 20.06
C GLU A 155 -23.17 -11.00 21.01
N TRP A 156 -22.11 -11.00 21.82
CA TRP A 156 -21.74 -9.91 22.73
C TRP A 156 -21.57 -8.55 22.00
N ILE A 157 -21.22 -8.55 20.70
CA ILE A 157 -21.05 -7.34 19.89
C ILE A 157 -22.39 -6.62 19.67
N ASN A 158 -23.53 -7.31 19.70
CA ASN A 158 -24.85 -6.68 19.53
C ASN A 158 -25.13 -5.59 20.57
N GLY A 159 -24.57 -5.73 21.78
CA GLY A 159 -24.71 -4.74 22.86
C GLY A 159 -23.71 -3.59 22.81
N VAL A 160 -22.79 -3.58 21.84
CA VAL A 160 -21.69 -2.61 21.77
C VAL A 160 -22.10 -1.38 20.97
N PRO A 161 -21.91 -0.15 21.51
CA PRO A 161 -22.17 1.07 20.77
C PRO A 161 -21.40 1.13 19.45
N GLU A 162 -22.02 1.66 18.40
CA GLU A 162 -21.47 1.68 17.04
C GLU A 162 -20.07 2.29 16.95
N GLY A 163 -19.83 3.44 17.59
CA GLY A 163 -18.49 4.05 17.59
C GLY A 163 -17.40 3.16 18.21
N VAL A 164 -17.76 2.34 19.20
CA VAL A 164 -16.85 1.37 19.81
C VAL A 164 -16.66 0.16 18.89
N ARG A 165 -17.72 -0.32 18.24
CA ARG A 165 -17.64 -1.39 17.22
C ARG A 165 -16.73 -0.98 16.06
N ASN A 166 -16.87 0.25 15.56
CA ASN A 166 -16.04 0.77 14.48
C ASN A 166 -14.57 0.88 14.89
N SER A 167 -14.31 1.26 16.15
CA SER A 167 -12.96 1.29 16.71
C SER A 167 -12.36 -0.12 16.81
N LEU A 168 -13.13 -1.08 17.33
CA LEU A 168 -12.74 -2.49 17.41
C LEU A 168 -12.39 -3.04 16.02
N TRP A 169 -13.25 -2.80 15.04
CA TRP A 169 -13.05 -3.23 13.66
C TRP A 169 -11.77 -2.67 13.05
N LEU A 170 -11.47 -1.38 13.30
CA LEU A 170 -10.23 -0.78 12.83
C LEU A 170 -9.00 -1.40 13.49
N PHE A 171 -9.04 -1.69 14.79
CA PHE A 171 -7.93 -2.37 15.46
C PHE A 171 -7.72 -3.79 14.92
N ASP A 172 -8.80 -4.53 14.67
CA ASP A 172 -8.73 -5.85 14.03
C ASP A 172 -8.05 -5.80 12.67
N LEU A 173 -8.40 -4.81 11.84
CA LEU A 173 -7.79 -4.63 10.53
C LEU A 173 -6.30 -4.25 10.64
N ARG A 174 -5.91 -3.44 11.62
CA ARG A 174 -4.50 -3.12 11.89
C ARG A 174 -3.73 -4.36 12.35
N ILE A 175 -4.33 -5.18 13.21
CA ILE A 175 -3.75 -6.47 13.63
C ILE A 175 -3.59 -7.37 12.40
N ALA A 176 -4.62 -7.49 11.55
CA ALA A 176 -4.60 -8.26 10.31
C ALA A 176 -3.48 -7.79 9.36
N PHE A 177 -3.28 -6.48 9.22
CA PHE A 177 -2.17 -5.92 8.46
C PHE A 177 -0.80 -6.33 9.05
N LEU A 178 -0.62 -6.20 10.36
CA LEU A 178 0.65 -6.55 11.01
C LEU A 178 0.98 -8.04 10.88
N VAL A 179 0.01 -8.93 11.08
CA VAL A 179 0.27 -10.38 11.00
C VAL A 179 0.49 -10.83 9.56
N SER A 180 -0.28 -10.30 8.61
CA SER A 180 -0.09 -10.59 7.18
C SER A 180 1.22 -10.01 6.63
N ALA A 181 1.73 -8.92 7.18
CA ALA A 181 3.02 -8.35 6.75
C ALA A 181 4.21 -9.24 7.14
N HIS A 182 4.14 -9.91 8.30
CA HIS A 182 5.29 -10.61 8.89
C HIS A 182 5.27 -12.13 8.72
N SER A 183 4.11 -12.72 8.40
CA SER A 183 3.97 -14.17 8.30
C SER A 183 3.63 -14.63 6.88
N SER A 184 4.55 -15.38 6.27
CA SER A 184 4.27 -16.06 5.00
C SER A 184 3.18 -17.13 5.14
N ILE A 185 3.01 -17.71 6.33
CA ILE A 185 1.95 -18.70 6.60
C ILE A 185 0.59 -18.02 6.52
N VAL A 186 0.45 -16.87 7.18
CA VAL A 186 -0.78 -16.05 7.09
C VAL A 186 -1.02 -15.58 5.66
N GLN A 187 0.02 -15.09 4.96
CA GLN A 187 -0.09 -14.68 3.55
C GLN A 187 -0.66 -15.81 2.68
N ASN A 188 -0.11 -17.01 2.78
CA ASN A 188 -0.55 -18.15 1.98
C ASN A 188 -1.97 -18.62 2.36
N ASN A 189 -2.24 -18.75 3.66
CA ASN A 189 -3.54 -19.24 4.15
C ASN A 189 -4.67 -18.28 3.80
N TRP A 190 -4.48 -16.97 4.03
CA TRP A 190 -5.49 -15.96 3.72
C TRP A 190 -5.57 -15.68 2.22
N GLY A 191 -4.44 -15.69 1.49
CA GLY A 191 -4.42 -15.53 0.04
C GLY A 191 -5.10 -16.67 -0.73
N SER A 192 -5.29 -17.82 -0.10
CA SER A 192 -6.05 -18.95 -0.67
C SER A 192 -7.44 -19.14 -0.05
N SER A 193 -7.82 -18.30 0.92
CA SER A 193 -9.07 -18.43 1.66
C SER A 193 -10.18 -17.59 1.03
N PRO A 194 -11.29 -18.22 0.57
CA PRO A 194 -12.47 -17.51 0.11
C PRO A 194 -13.01 -16.50 1.14
N LEU A 195 -13.02 -16.89 2.41
CA LEU A 195 -13.49 -16.03 3.50
C LEU A 195 -12.64 -14.77 3.62
N ALA A 196 -11.30 -14.91 3.60
CA ALA A 196 -10.39 -13.77 3.73
C ALA A 196 -10.52 -12.81 2.54
N LEU A 197 -10.40 -13.33 1.32
CA LEU A 197 -10.45 -12.50 0.11
C LEU A 197 -11.79 -11.78 -0.02
N THR A 198 -12.90 -12.49 0.17
CA THR A 198 -14.25 -11.89 0.14
C THR A 198 -14.40 -10.81 1.21
N THR A 199 -13.98 -11.09 2.44
CA THR A 199 -14.10 -10.13 3.55
C THR A 199 -13.35 -8.83 3.24
N PHE A 200 -12.07 -8.89 2.87
CA PHE A 200 -11.31 -7.67 2.62
C PHE A 200 -11.76 -6.93 1.35
N LEU A 201 -12.20 -7.64 0.31
CA LEU A 201 -12.81 -7.03 -0.86
C LEU A 201 -14.11 -6.30 -0.52
N ASP A 202 -14.98 -6.90 0.30
CA ASP A 202 -16.26 -6.31 0.70
C ASP A 202 -16.06 -5.02 1.50
N ILE A 203 -15.03 -4.95 2.36
CA ILE A 203 -14.70 -3.70 3.08
C ILE A 203 -14.35 -2.58 2.10
N VAL A 204 -13.55 -2.87 1.07
CA VAL A 204 -13.19 -1.87 0.06
C VAL A 204 -14.40 -1.49 -0.79
N ARG A 205 -15.25 -2.46 -1.16
CA ARG A 205 -16.51 -2.21 -1.89
C ARG A 205 -17.48 -1.35 -1.09
N GLN A 206 -17.59 -1.53 0.22
CA GLN A 206 -18.41 -0.68 1.08
C GLN A 206 -17.98 0.79 1.01
N TYR A 207 -16.67 1.05 1.00
CA TYR A 207 -16.14 2.41 0.80
C TYR A 207 -16.46 2.96 -0.59
N ILE A 208 -16.28 2.17 -1.66
CA ILE A 208 -16.61 2.60 -3.03
C ILE A 208 -18.10 2.94 -3.16
N LYS A 209 -18.98 2.05 -2.67
CA LYS A 209 -20.43 2.24 -2.69
C LYS A 209 -20.85 3.50 -1.92
N LEU A 210 -20.19 3.80 -0.81
CA LEU A 210 -20.42 5.04 -0.06
C LEU A 210 -20.10 6.27 -0.92
N LEU A 211 -18.96 6.27 -1.62
CA LEU A 211 -18.58 7.37 -2.52
C LEU A 211 -19.54 7.55 -3.69
N GLU A 212 -20.06 6.45 -4.25
CA GLU A 212 -21.06 6.50 -5.32
C GLU A 212 -22.38 7.09 -4.82
N GLY A 213 -22.84 6.66 -3.64
CA GLY A 213 -24.06 7.19 -3.03
C GLY A 213 -24.03 8.70 -2.76
N MET A 214 -22.84 9.25 -2.44
CA MET A 214 -22.67 10.69 -2.23
C MET A 214 -22.86 11.54 -3.50
N VAL A 215 -22.75 10.95 -4.70
CA VAL A 215 -23.00 11.66 -5.96
C VAL A 215 -24.51 11.86 -6.20
N ASP A 216 -25.34 10.96 -5.68
CA ASP A 216 -26.80 10.93 -5.86
C ASP A 216 -27.59 11.55 -4.68
N GLY A 217 -26.90 12.00 -3.62
CA GLY A 217 -27.48 12.69 -2.46
C GLY A 217 -26.74 12.37 -1.14
N GLU A 218 -26.93 13.18 -0.10
CA GLU A 218 -26.32 12.92 1.22
C GLU A 218 -27.07 11.82 1.98
N THR A 219 -26.41 10.70 2.28
CA THR A 219 -26.90 9.65 3.18
C THR A 219 -26.40 9.86 4.61
N ALA A 220 -27.08 9.30 5.61
CA ALA A 220 -26.63 9.36 7.00
C ALA A 220 -25.23 8.74 7.22
N GLU A 221 -24.87 7.72 6.40
CA GLU A 221 -23.57 7.05 6.39
C GLU A 221 -22.42 7.93 5.87
N ALA A 222 -22.71 8.99 5.11
CA ALA A 222 -21.69 9.91 4.60
C ALA A 222 -20.93 10.64 5.73
N SER A 223 -21.52 10.70 6.92
CA SER A 223 -20.90 11.30 8.10
C SER A 223 -19.71 10.51 8.66
N ASP A 224 -19.64 9.19 8.43
CA ASP A 224 -18.50 8.32 8.83
C ASP A 224 -17.54 8.00 7.66
N LEU A 225 -17.53 8.81 6.60
CA LEU A 225 -16.59 8.64 5.49
C LEU A 225 -15.11 8.47 5.95
N PRO A 226 -14.60 9.23 6.95
CA PRO A 226 -13.25 9.00 7.47
C PRO A 226 -13.04 7.60 8.05
N GLY A 227 -14.03 7.08 8.79
CA GLY A 227 -13.97 5.72 9.34
C GLY A 227 -13.96 4.65 8.25
N HIS A 228 -14.81 4.79 7.23
CA HIS A 228 -14.81 3.90 6.07
C HIS A 228 -13.48 3.94 5.30
N LEU A 229 -12.91 5.13 5.12
CA LEU A 229 -11.60 5.30 4.48
C LEU A 229 -10.49 4.59 5.26
N GLU A 230 -10.43 4.75 6.58
CA GLU A 230 -9.43 4.09 7.42
C GLU A 230 -9.54 2.56 7.34
N ARG A 231 -10.77 2.02 7.44
CA ARG A 231 -11.02 0.57 7.34
C ARG A 231 -10.67 0.01 5.96
N ALA A 232 -11.10 0.70 4.89
CA ALA A 232 -10.76 0.30 3.52
C ALA A 232 -9.26 0.36 3.24
N SER A 233 -8.56 1.37 3.80
CA SER A 233 -7.11 1.50 3.70
C SER A 233 -6.38 0.33 4.37
N GLU A 234 -6.77 -0.06 5.59
CA GLU A 234 -6.17 -1.23 6.24
C GLU A 234 -6.51 -2.54 5.49
N ALA A 235 -7.74 -2.71 5.03
CA ALA A 235 -8.13 -3.89 4.24
C ALA A 235 -7.34 -4.00 2.93
N ALA A 236 -7.12 -2.88 2.22
CA ALA A 236 -6.33 -2.85 0.99
C ALA A 236 -4.85 -3.21 1.23
N LYS A 237 -4.27 -2.80 2.37
CA LYS A 237 -2.92 -3.23 2.77
C LYS A 237 -2.86 -4.74 3.04
N VAL A 238 -3.89 -5.31 3.68
CA VAL A 238 -3.97 -6.76 3.89
C VAL A 238 -4.08 -7.48 2.56
N LEU A 239 -4.98 -7.03 1.65
CA LEU A 239 -5.09 -7.58 0.29
C LEU A 239 -3.74 -7.56 -0.43
N PHE A 240 -3.00 -6.45 -0.35
CA PHE A 240 -1.66 -6.38 -0.93
C PHE A 240 -0.72 -7.43 -0.31
N ASN A 241 -0.64 -7.51 1.01
CA ASN A 241 0.23 -8.45 1.72
C ASN A 241 -0.07 -9.91 1.37
N ILE A 242 -1.33 -10.29 1.28
CA ILE A 242 -1.71 -11.69 1.00
C ILE A 242 -1.60 -12.04 -0.48
N THR A 243 -1.49 -11.07 -1.40
CA THR A 243 -1.46 -11.32 -2.85
C THR A 243 -0.13 -11.05 -3.55
N TYR A 244 0.71 -10.12 -3.06
CA TYR A 244 1.86 -9.61 -3.84
C TYR A 244 2.91 -10.68 -4.23
N LYS A 245 3.06 -11.75 -3.45
CA LYS A 245 3.97 -12.88 -3.72
C LYS A 245 3.31 -14.06 -4.44
N GLN A 246 1.99 -14.01 -4.59
CA GLN A 246 1.15 -15.13 -5.03
C GLN A 246 0.47 -14.84 -6.37
N THR A 247 1.09 -14.02 -7.22
CA THR A 247 0.46 -13.44 -8.43
C THR A 247 -0.16 -14.46 -9.38
N ASP A 248 0.32 -15.70 -9.36
CA ASP A 248 -0.10 -16.78 -10.26
C ASP A 248 -0.95 -17.85 -9.54
N ASN A 249 -1.12 -17.73 -8.21
CA ASN A 249 -1.79 -18.71 -7.36
C ASN A 249 -3.16 -18.23 -6.85
N ILE A 250 -3.48 -16.94 -7.00
CA ILE A 250 -4.80 -16.43 -6.64
C ILE A 250 -5.82 -16.93 -7.67
N ASN A 251 -6.96 -17.41 -7.17
CA ASN A 251 -8.06 -17.86 -8.04
C ASN A 251 -8.47 -16.73 -9.01
N GLU A 252 -8.76 -17.10 -10.26
CA GLU A 252 -9.15 -16.16 -11.32
C GLU A 252 -10.36 -15.32 -10.93
N GLN A 253 -11.34 -15.89 -10.23
CA GLN A 253 -12.50 -15.16 -9.71
C GLN A 253 -12.06 -13.97 -8.85
N TYR A 254 -11.22 -14.20 -7.84
CA TYR A 254 -10.75 -13.12 -6.96
C TYR A 254 -9.80 -12.16 -7.67
N THR A 255 -9.04 -12.63 -8.66
CA THR A 255 -8.24 -11.74 -9.51
C THR A 255 -9.13 -10.78 -10.30
N ASN A 256 -10.26 -11.26 -10.83
CA ASN A 256 -11.26 -10.42 -11.52
C ASN A 256 -11.95 -9.45 -10.54
N GLU A 257 -12.31 -9.91 -9.35
CA GLU A 257 -12.91 -9.06 -8.31
C GLU A 257 -11.95 -7.96 -7.83
N ILE A 258 -10.67 -8.27 -7.63
CA ILE A 258 -9.63 -7.28 -7.32
C ILE A 258 -9.46 -6.31 -8.50
N THR A 259 -9.50 -6.82 -9.75
CA THR A 259 -9.42 -5.98 -10.95
C THR A 259 -10.56 -4.97 -11.02
N GLU A 260 -11.78 -5.38 -10.70
CA GLU A 260 -12.95 -4.51 -10.64
C GLU A 260 -12.79 -3.40 -9.61
N VAL A 261 -12.40 -3.74 -8.37
CA VAL A 261 -12.16 -2.78 -7.29
C VAL A 261 -11.06 -1.79 -7.65
N VAL A 262 -9.94 -2.27 -8.21
CA VAL A 262 -8.85 -1.40 -8.68
C VAL A 262 -9.32 -0.45 -9.78
N CYS A 263 -10.12 -0.94 -10.72
CA CYS A 263 -10.69 -0.14 -11.81
C CYS A 263 -11.59 0.97 -11.26
N GLN A 264 -12.49 0.65 -10.33
CA GLN A 264 -13.39 1.60 -9.68
C GLN A 264 -12.63 2.66 -8.88
N LEU A 265 -11.61 2.26 -8.10
CA LEU A 265 -10.82 3.19 -7.28
C LEU A 265 -9.98 4.17 -8.11
N ILE A 266 -9.41 3.73 -9.24
CA ILE A 266 -8.59 4.57 -10.12
C ILE A 266 -9.48 5.50 -10.97
N LYS A 267 -10.63 5.01 -11.46
CA LYS A 267 -11.57 5.83 -12.26
C LYS A 267 -12.45 6.74 -11.40
N GLY A 268 -12.58 6.46 -10.10
CA GLY A 268 -13.47 7.16 -9.19
C GLY A 268 -13.04 8.61 -8.93
N LYS A 269 -13.87 9.58 -9.35
CA LYS A 269 -13.56 11.02 -9.21
C LYS A 269 -13.36 11.49 -7.76
N ASN A 270 -14.07 10.87 -6.82
CA ASN A 270 -14.02 11.21 -5.39
C ASN A 270 -13.14 10.24 -4.59
N SER A 271 -12.36 9.38 -5.26
CA SER A 271 -11.45 8.45 -4.59
C SER A 271 -10.34 9.22 -3.90
N SER A 272 -10.16 8.99 -2.59
CA SER A 272 -9.02 9.54 -1.84
C SER A 272 -7.68 9.14 -2.46
N PRO A 273 -6.69 10.04 -2.53
CA PRO A 273 -5.33 9.71 -3.02
C PRO A 273 -4.69 8.51 -2.34
N VAL A 274 -5.03 8.25 -1.07
CA VAL A 274 -4.54 7.09 -0.31
C VAL A 274 -5.10 5.78 -0.89
N MET A 275 -6.38 5.75 -1.25
CA MET A 275 -7.01 4.55 -1.81
C MET A 275 -6.59 4.32 -3.26
N GLU A 276 -6.40 5.39 -4.03
CA GLU A 276 -5.79 5.32 -5.35
C GLU A 276 -4.38 4.71 -5.28
N GLN A 277 -3.55 5.14 -4.33
CA GLN A 277 -2.21 4.57 -4.13
C GLN A 277 -2.28 3.06 -3.82
N HIS A 278 -3.22 2.62 -2.99
CA HIS A 278 -3.39 1.19 -2.70
C HIS A 278 -3.84 0.39 -3.93
N ALA A 279 -4.74 0.94 -4.74
CA ALA A 279 -5.17 0.34 -5.99
C ALA A 279 -4.00 0.19 -6.98
N VAL A 280 -3.17 1.22 -7.10
CA VAL A 280 -1.96 1.21 -7.92
C VAL A 280 -0.93 0.20 -7.39
N ASN A 281 -0.79 0.07 -6.07
CA ASN A 281 0.11 -0.94 -5.48
C ASN A 281 -0.34 -2.36 -5.83
N LEU A 282 -1.63 -2.67 -5.77
CA LEU A 282 -2.20 -3.96 -6.19
C LEU A 282 -1.98 -4.21 -7.69
N LEU A 283 -2.24 -3.22 -8.53
CA LEU A 283 -1.99 -3.29 -9.99
C LEU A 283 -0.52 -3.52 -10.31
N SER A 284 0.38 -2.89 -9.55
CA SER A 284 1.83 -3.00 -9.75
C SER A 284 2.40 -4.36 -9.38
N THR A 285 1.68 -5.20 -8.62
CA THR A 285 2.13 -6.54 -8.21
C THR A 285 1.35 -7.65 -8.89
N LEU A 286 0.02 -7.57 -8.94
CA LEU A 286 -0.85 -8.60 -9.51
C LEU A 286 -0.91 -8.57 -11.04
N ARG A 287 -1.26 -9.72 -11.64
CA ARG A 287 -1.62 -9.84 -13.06
C ARG A 287 -3.12 -9.66 -13.22
N LEU A 288 -3.56 -8.40 -13.18
CA LEU A 288 -4.98 -8.06 -13.31
C LEU A 288 -5.51 -8.30 -14.73
N ASN A 289 -6.82 -8.50 -14.83
CA ASN A 289 -7.47 -8.83 -16.09
C ASN A 289 -7.56 -7.58 -17.00
N ILE A 290 -6.65 -7.50 -17.98
CA ILE A 290 -6.54 -6.35 -18.89
C ILE A 290 -7.83 -6.13 -19.70
N ASN A 291 -8.59 -7.18 -20.00
CA ASN A 291 -9.86 -7.05 -20.72
C ASN A 291 -10.94 -6.37 -19.87
N MET A 292 -10.83 -6.40 -18.53
CA MET A 292 -11.71 -5.64 -17.64
C MET A 292 -11.25 -4.20 -17.46
N LEU A 293 -9.93 -3.95 -17.51
CA LEU A 293 -9.36 -2.61 -17.40
C LEU A 293 -9.60 -1.79 -18.67
N CYS A 294 -9.41 -2.39 -19.84
CA CYS A 294 -9.62 -1.79 -21.15
C CYS A 294 -10.51 -2.71 -22.01
N PRO A 295 -11.82 -2.76 -21.75
CA PRO A 295 -12.75 -3.61 -22.48
C PRO A 295 -12.94 -3.16 -23.94
N LYS A 296 -13.29 -4.12 -24.80
CA LYS A 296 -13.70 -3.83 -26.17
C LYS A 296 -15.12 -3.28 -26.19
N VAL A 297 -15.31 -2.15 -26.85
CA VAL A 297 -16.60 -1.47 -27.02
C VAL A 297 -17.38 -2.18 -28.12
N ASN A 298 -18.53 -2.75 -27.76
CA ASN A 298 -19.32 -3.60 -28.67
C ASN A 298 -20.45 -2.84 -29.37
N THR A 299 -20.85 -1.66 -28.88
CA THR A 299 -21.96 -0.88 -29.44
C THR A 299 -21.56 0.56 -29.72
N ALA A 300 -22.07 1.12 -30.83
CA ALA A 300 -21.85 2.52 -31.22
C ALA A 300 -22.55 3.54 -30.29
N GLU A 301 -23.38 3.07 -29.36
CA GLU A 301 -24.15 3.87 -28.40
C GLU A 301 -23.37 4.13 -27.10
N GLU A 302 -22.34 3.33 -26.80
CA GLU A 302 -21.41 3.55 -25.70
C GLU A 302 -20.34 4.58 -26.09
N ARG A 303 -20.69 5.80 -26.51
CA ARG A 303 -19.67 6.85 -26.75
C ARG A 303 -19.10 7.35 -25.42
N GLN A 304 -18.23 6.55 -24.82
CA GLN A 304 -17.38 7.02 -23.73
C GLN A 304 -16.40 8.08 -24.26
N THR A 305 -15.98 9.00 -23.39
CA THR A 305 -15.11 10.12 -23.76
C THR A 305 -13.72 9.68 -24.20
N GLU A 306 -13.22 8.56 -23.68
CA GLU A 306 -11.85 8.08 -23.92
C GLU A 306 -11.85 6.73 -24.63
N GLN A 307 -12.05 6.72 -25.95
CA GLN A 307 -12.02 5.50 -26.77
C GLN A 307 -10.87 5.51 -27.78
N TYR A 308 -10.30 4.33 -28.02
CA TYR A 308 -9.26 4.13 -29.02
C TYR A 308 -9.31 2.73 -29.63
N ASP A 309 -9.33 2.64 -30.96
CA ASP A 309 -9.30 1.37 -31.71
C ASP A 309 -10.40 0.36 -31.28
N LEU A 310 -11.59 0.87 -30.95
CA LEU A 310 -12.75 0.11 -30.41
C LEU A 310 -12.57 -0.41 -28.98
N TYR A 311 -11.67 0.18 -28.18
CA TYR A 311 -11.52 -0.16 -26.77
C TYR A 311 -11.74 1.07 -25.88
N ASP A 312 -12.29 0.83 -24.68
CA ASP A 312 -12.39 1.83 -23.61
C ASP A 312 -11.00 2.07 -23.00
N MET A 313 -10.55 3.32 -23.06
CA MET A 313 -9.27 3.78 -22.51
C MET A 313 -9.45 4.65 -21.27
N SER A 314 -10.66 4.74 -20.70
CA SER A 314 -10.96 5.55 -19.51
C SER A 314 -10.09 5.14 -18.31
N PHE A 315 -9.83 3.83 -18.14
CA PHE A 315 -8.91 3.37 -17.10
C PHE A 315 -7.47 3.80 -17.37
N ALA A 316 -7.00 3.65 -18.61
CA ALA A 316 -5.65 4.06 -18.99
C ALA A 316 -5.46 5.57 -18.79
N GLN A 317 -6.44 6.38 -19.19
CA GLN A 317 -6.44 7.83 -18.96
C GLN A 317 -6.40 8.16 -17.47
N ALA A 318 -7.29 7.57 -16.67
CA ALA A 318 -7.33 7.81 -15.22
C ALA A 318 -6.01 7.42 -14.54
N LEU A 319 -5.37 6.33 -14.96
CA LEU A 319 -4.04 5.94 -14.47
C LEU A 319 -2.95 6.96 -14.85
N LEU A 320 -3.00 7.52 -16.07
CA LEU A 320 -2.07 8.58 -16.48
C LEU A 320 -2.29 9.86 -15.67
N ASP A 321 -3.54 10.26 -15.45
CA ASP A 321 -3.88 11.46 -14.67
C ASP A 321 -3.45 11.30 -13.20
N ALA A 322 -3.62 10.10 -12.64
CA ALA A 322 -3.16 9.74 -11.31
C ALA A 322 -1.62 9.80 -11.20
N MET A 323 -0.92 9.25 -12.19
CA MET A 323 0.54 9.33 -12.27
C MET A 323 1.03 10.78 -12.43
N GLU A 324 0.35 11.60 -13.23
CA GLU A 324 0.70 13.00 -13.43
C GLU A 324 0.54 13.81 -12.13
N ARG A 325 -0.58 13.65 -11.41
CA ARG A 325 -0.75 14.23 -10.07
C ARG A 325 0.38 13.84 -9.12
N LYS A 326 0.76 12.55 -9.13
CA LYS A 326 1.87 12.08 -8.28
C LYS A 326 3.22 12.68 -8.67
N LEU A 327 3.46 12.93 -9.95
CA LEU A 327 4.66 13.62 -10.45
C LEU A 327 4.69 15.10 -10.05
N ASP A 328 3.53 15.74 -9.93
CA ASP A 328 3.40 17.15 -9.55
C ASP A 328 3.58 17.37 -8.04
N ASP A 329 3.17 16.41 -7.22
CA ASP A 329 3.26 16.47 -5.75
C ASP A 329 4.71 16.40 -5.18
N ASN A 330 5.70 16.19 -6.06
CA ASN A 330 7.18 16.13 -5.93
C ASN A 330 7.87 16.44 -4.56
N ASN A 331 7.40 15.85 -3.47
CA ASN A 331 8.12 15.73 -2.22
C ASN A 331 9.11 14.56 -2.35
N ASN A 332 10.41 14.82 -2.19
CA ASN A 332 11.50 13.83 -2.36
C ASN A 332 11.34 12.53 -1.53
N SER A 333 10.42 12.47 -0.56
CA SER A 333 10.13 11.27 0.24
C SER A 333 9.30 10.20 -0.50
N ASP A 334 8.66 10.55 -1.62
CA ASP A 334 7.64 9.71 -2.27
C ASP A 334 8.09 9.13 -3.63
N SER A 335 9.38 9.26 -3.97
CA SER A 335 9.92 8.72 -5.23
C SER A 335 9.72 7.21 -5.38
N ASP A 336 9.68 6.49 -4.26
CA ASP A 336 9.46 5.05 -4.24
C ASP A 336 8.01 4.70 -4.62
N LEU A 337 7.04 5.54 -4.25
CA LEU A 337 5.64 5.36 -4.62
C LEU A 337 5.41 5.60 -6.12
N LEU A 338 6.17 6.51 -6.73
CA LEU A 338 6.11 6.75 -8.18
C LEU A 338 6.45 5.48 -8.99
N SER A 339 7.27 4.60 -8.43
CA SER A 339 7.62 3.32 -9.07
C SER A 339 6.38 2.43 -9.29
N THR A 340 5.39 2.45 -8.40
CA THR A 340 4.19 1.61 -8.58
C THR A 340 3.27 2.17 -9.66
N TYR A 341 3.20 3.49 -9.85
CA TYR A 341 2.49 4.11 -10.98
C TYR A 341 3.15 3.79 -12.32
N LEU A 342 4.47 4.05 -12.44
CA LEU A 342 5.23 3.75 -13.66
C LEU A 342 5.21 2.26 -13.99
N GLY A 343 5.40 1.41 -12.98
CA GLY A 343 5.32 -0.04 -13.13
C GLY A 343 3.95 -0.53 -13.58
N SER A 344 2.88 0.06 -13.05
CA SER A 344 1.51 -0.24 -13.48
C SER A 344 1.22 0.18 -14.92
N ALA A 345 1.61 1.40 -15.30
CA ALA A 345 1.45 1.90 -16.67
C ALA A 345 2.27 1.06 -17.67
N LEU A 346 3.51 0.68 -17.29
CA LEU A 346 4.36 -0.22 -18.05
C LEU A 346 3.73 -1.60 -18.23
N LYS A 347 3.19 -2.22 -17.17
CA LYS A 347 2.47 -3.50 -17.25
C LYS A 347 1.28 -3.43 -18.20
N LEU A 348 0.44 -2.40 -18.06
CA LEU A 348 -0.73 -2.19 -18.93
C LEU A 348 -0.31 -2.08 -20.41
N CYS A 349 0.69 -1.24 -20.70
CA CYS A 349 1.18 -1.01 -22.06
C CYS A 349 1.96 -2.22 -22.63
N THR A 350 2.50 -3.08 -21.78
CA THR A 350 3.13 -4.33 -22.21
C THR A 350 2.08 -5.37 -22.59
N ALA A 351 0.97 -5.41 -21.85
CA ALA A 351 -0.07 -6.42 -22.02
C ALA A 351 -1.12 -6.06 -23.09
N SER A 352 -1.40 -4.77 -23.35
CA SER A 352 -2.32 -4.31 -24.40
C SER A 352 -1.64 -3.39 -25.41
N LYS A 353 -1.68 -3.77 -26.70
CA LYS A 353 -1.12 -2.96 -27.79
C LYS A 353 -1.94 -1.68 -28.02
N GLU A 354 -3.24 -1.73 -27.78
CA GLU A 354 -4.19 -0.62 -27.88
C GLU A 354 -3.92 0.39 -26.78
N ALA A 355 -3.85 -0.06 -25.51
CA ALA A 355 -3.49 0.81 -24.38
C ALA A 355 -2.11 1.45 -24.58
N ARG A 356 -1.12 0.69 -25.05
CA ARG A 356 0.20 1.25 -25.39
C ARG A 356 0.13 2.33 -26.46
N ARG A 357 -0.60 2.10 -27.55
CA ARG A 357 -0.76 3.07 -28.65
C ARG A 357 -1.47 4.33 -28.15
N TYR A 358 -2.52 4.16 -27.35
CA TYR A 358 -3.24 5.25 -26.70
C TYR A 358 -2.32 6.07 -25.77
N CYS A 359 -1.64 5.43 -24.81
CA CYS A 359 -0.69 6.09 -23.91
C CYS A 359 0.44 6.78 -24.68
N ARG A 360 0.94 6.17 -25.77
CA ARG A 360 1.93 6.80 -26.65
C ARG A 360 1.39 8.10 -27.25
N LEU A 361 0.13 8.16 -27.69
CA LEU A 361 -0.44 9.39 -28.25
C LEU A 361 -0.59 10.50 -27.19
N LYS A 362 -0.93 10.13 -25.95
CA LYS A 362 -1.08 11.08 -24.84
C LYS A 362 0.27 11.57 -24.31
N ILE A 363 1.27 10.69 -24.18
CA ILE A 363 2.59 11.02 -23.61
C ILE A 363 3.58 11.50 -24.69
N LEU A 364 3.59 10.86 -25.86
CA LEU A 364 4.55 11.11 -26.95
C LEU A 364 3.81 11.54 -28.22
N PRO A 365 3.07 12.67 -28.19
CA PRO A 365 2.44 13.19 -29.39
C PRO A 365 3.50 13.51 -30.46
N PRO A 366 3.15 13.48 -31.76
CA PRO A 366 4.06 13.86 -32.82
C PRO A 366 4.73 15.21 -32.54
N LEU A 367 6.07 15.23 -32.55
CA LEU A 367 6.83 16.43 -32.23
C LEU A 367 6.56 17.53 -33.26
N VAL A 368 6.41 18.76 -32.78
CA VAL A 368 6.41 19.96 -33.64
C VAL A 368 7.75 20.68 -33.56
N ALA A 369 8.03 21.61 -34.47
CA ALA A 369 9.32 22.32 -34.51
C ALA A 369 9.68 23.00 -33.16
N ALA A 370 8.68 23.47 -32.40
CA ALA A 370 8.90 24.08 -31.09
C ALA A 370 9.39 23.09 -30.01
N ASP A 371 9.00 21.81 -30.09
CA ASP A 371 9.43 20.77 -29.15
C ASP A 371 10.92 20.44 -29.31
N VAL A 372 11.42 20.55 -30.54
CA VAL A 372 12.80 20.16 -30.90
C VAL A 372 13.84 21.18 -30.44
N VAL A 373 13.42 22.43 -30.20
CA VAL A 373 14.32 23.51 -29.76
C VAL A 373 14.65 23.41 -28.27
N ARG A 374 13.71 22.90 -27.46
CA ARG A 374 13.87 22.80 -26.00
C ARG A 374 14.45 21.44 -25.62
N ARG A 375 15.06 21.35 -24.43
CA ARG A 375 15.50 20.05 -23.94
C ARG A 375 14.30 19.17 -23.59
N PRO A 376 14.34 17.84 -23.81
CA PRO A 376 13.20 16.96 -23.54
C PRO A 376 12.74 16.92 -22.07
N ASP A 377 13.60 17.29 -21.12
CA ASP A 377 13.32 17.44 -19.69
C ASP A 377 12.72 18.81 -19.31
N GLU A 378 12.69 19.77 -20.23
CA GLU A 378 12.15 21.13 -20.02
C GLU A 378 10.69 21.23 -20.47
N GLY A 379 9.82 21.68 -19.57
CA GLY A 379 8.39 21.85 -19.81
C GLY A 379 7.54 21.13 -18.79
N ASP A 380 6.22 21.27 -18.93
CA ASP A 380 5.25 20.75 -17.97
C ASP A 380 4.34 19.65 -18.53
N SER A 381 4.64 19.16 -19.73
CA SER A 381 3.92 17.99 -20.25
C SER A 381 4.33 16.72 -19.48
N LEU A 382 3.45 15.73 -19.48
CA LEU A 382 3.74 14.41 -18.91
C LEU A 382 5.03 13.78 -19.48
N ARG A 383 5.32 14.01 -20.77
CA ARG A 383 6.62 13.65 -21.39
C ARG A 383 7.79 14.22 -20.62
N ASN A 384 7.77 15.54 -20.39
CA ASN A 384 8.87 16.26 -19.76
C ASN A 384 9.06 15.78 -18.31
N LYS A 385 7.95 15.59 -17.58
CA LYS A 385 7.94 15.08 -16.21
C LYS A 385 8.59 13.69 -16.14
N ILE A 386 8.21 12.75 -17.02
CA ILE A 386 8.79 11.40 -17.06
C ILE A 386 10.29 11.44 -17.45
N VAL A 387 10.67 12.27 -18.43
CA VAL A 387 12.09 12.41 -18.82
C VAL A 387 12.95 12.93 -17.67
N ARG A 388 12.43 13.85 -16.83
CA ARG A 388 13.13 14.26 -15.60
C ARG A 388 13.35 13.10 -14.63
N VAL A 389 12.37 12.22 -14.48
CA VAL A 389 12.49 11.03 -13.61
C VAL A 389 13.58 10.08 -14.11
N MET A 390 13.80 9.96 -15.42
CA MET A 390 14.89 9.12 -15.97
C MET A 390 16.29 9.56 -15.51
N MET A 391 16.43 10.80 -15.02
CA MET A 391 17.69 11.33 -14.47
C MET A 391 17.72 11.36 -12.94
N SER A 392 16.65 10.93 -12.29
CA SER A 392 16.58 10.86 -10.84
C SER A 392 17.57 9.80 -10.31
N PRO A 393 18.16 10.01 -9.12
CA PRO A 393 18.93 8.96 -8.45
C PRO A 393 18.05 7.80 -7.93
N ALA A 394 16.72 7.93 -7.93
CA ALA A 394 15.79 6.94 -7.41
C ALA A 394 15.60 5.73 -8.34
N PHE A 395 15.12 4.61 -7.78
CA PHE A 395 14.79 3.38 -8.54
C PHE A 395 13.72 3.60 -9.62
N SER A 396 12.87 4.62 -9.45
CA SER A 396 11.86 5.01 -10.43
C SER A 396 12.44 5.37 -11.80
N LYS A 397 13.73 5.72 -11.89
CA LYS A 397 14.40 6.06 -13.16
C LYS A 397 14.41 4.89 -14.16
N ASP A 398 14.60 3.67 -13.67
CA ASP A 398 14.75 2.48 -14.51
C ASP A 398 13.38 2.09 -15.07
N LEU A 399 12.34 2.19 -14.23
CA LEU A 399 10.95 2.00 -14.64
C LEU A 399 10.48 3.09 -15.61
N ALA A 400 10.84 4.35 -15.38
CA ALA A 400 10.53 5.45 -16.31
C ALA A 400 11.17 5.20 -17.68
N SER A 401 12.44 4.77 -17.69
CA SER A 401 13.18 4.49 -18.91
C SER A 401 12.59 3.30 -19.68
N GLU A 402 12.31 2.20 -18.99
CA GLU A 402 11.67 1.02 -19.62
C GLU A 402 10.26 1.35 -20.12
N PHE A 403 9.48 2.13 -19.38
CA PHE A 403 8.16 2.58 -19.81
C PHE A 403 8.22 3.38 -21.10
N MET A 404 9.10 4.38 -21.19
CA MET A 404 9.30 5.17 -22.40
C MET A 404 9.77 4.30 -23.58
N PHE A 405 10.63 3.31 -23.32
CA PHE A 405 11.09 2.40 -24.36
C PHE A 405 9.98 1.48 -24.88
N VAL A 406 9.10 0.99 -24.00
CA VAL A 406 7.90 0.22 -24.39
C VAL A 406 6.95 1.08 -25.22
N LEU A 407 6.66 2.33 -24.83
CA LEU A 407 5.86 3.25 -25.64
C LEU A 407 6.46 3.49 -27.04
N CYS A 408 7.79 3.48 -27.13
CA CYS A 408 8.56 3.57 -28.38
C CYS A 408 8.65 2.23 -29.14
N LYS A 409 7.88 1.20 -28.77
CA LYS A 409 7.91 -0.15 -29.38
C LYS A 409 9.33 -0.75 -29.37
N ARG A 410 10.10 -0.45 -28.32
CA ARG A 410 11.52 -0.85 -28.18
C ARG A 410 12.41 -0.39 -29.35
N SER A 411 12.07 0.72 -30.00
CA SER A 411 12.91 1.34 -31.03
C SER A 411 13.86 2.36 -30.42
N VAL A 412 15.17 2.12 -30.60
CA VAL A 412 16.24 3.01 -30.13
C VAL A 412 16.10 4.40 -30.76
N ASN A 413 15.83 4.46 -32.06
CA ASN A 413 15.68 5.71 -32.80
C ASN A 413 14.49 6.53 -32.31
N ARG A 414 13.34 5.88 -32.06
CA ARG A 414 12.17 6.57 -31.50
C ARG A 414 12.41 7.04 -30.07
N LEU A 415 13.05 6.22 -29.24
CA LEU A 415 13.39 6.61 -27.87
C LEU A 415 14.26 7.86 -27.87
N ILE A 416 15.36 7.87 -28.63
CA ILE A 416 16.26 9.01 -28.74
C ILE A 416 15.51 10.25 -29.26
N LYS A 417 14.63 10.11 -30.26
CA LYS A 417 13.81 11.22 -30.78
C LYS A 417 13.00 11.92 -29.68
N TYR A 418 12.42 11.17 -28.73
CA TYR A 418 11.53 11.73 -27.72
C TYR A 418 12.21 12.09 -26.39
N THR A 419 13.30 11.42 -26.02
CA THR A 419 13.99 11.64 -24.73
C THR A 419 15.33 12.35 -24.88
N GLY A 420 15.90 12.36 -26.08
CA GLY A 420 17.28 12.75 -26.33
C GLY A 420 18.27 11.67 -25.87
N LEU A 421 19.40 11.57 -26.56
CA LEU A 421 20.40 10.53 -26.31
C LEU A 421 20.93 10.54 -24.88
N GLY A 422 21.18 11.73 -24.32
CA GLY A 422 21.73 11.88 -22.97
C GLY A 422 20.87 11.23 -21.88
N HIS A 423 19.54 11.31 -22.00
CA HIS A 423 18.60 10.72 -21.04
C HIS A 423 18.45 9.21 -21.25
N SER A 424 18.48 8.73 -22.50
CA SER A 424 18.32 7.30 -22.82
C SER A 424 19.63 6.48 -22.73
N ALA A 425 20.79 7.13 -22.68
CA ALA A 425 22.09 6.46 -22.79
C ALA A 425 22.31 5.40 -21.70
N GLY A 426 21.88 5.66 -20.47
CA GLY A 426 21.99 4.70 -19.36
C GLY A 426 21.21 3.40 -19.62
N LEU A 427 19.94 3.52 -20.04
CA LEU A 427 19.12 2.38 -20.44
C LEU A 427 19.76 1.61 -21.61
N LEU A 428 20.16 2.32 -22.66
CA LEU A 428 20.74 1.71 -23.87
C LEU A 428 22.06 0.99 -23.59
N ALA A 429 22.89 1.54 -22.69
CA ALA A 429 24.11 0.89 -22.24
C ALA A 429 23.81 -0.41 -21.48
N ASN A 430 22.90 -0.35 -20.50
CA ASN A 430 22.51 -1.50 -19.68
C ASN A 430 21.84 -2.61 -20.51
N SER A 431 21.11 -2.24 -21.57
CA SER A 431 20.49 -3.20 -22.50
C SER A 431 21.41 -3.68 -23.63
N GLY A 432 22.66 -3.18 -23.72
CA GLY A 432 23.60 -3.55 -24.79
C GLY A 432 23.24 -3.00 -26.17
N LEU A 433 22.39 -1.96 -26.24
CA LEU A 433 21.81 -1.42 -27.48
C LEU A 433 22.54 -0.18 -28.02
N LEU A 434 23.67 0.24 -27.43
CA LEU A 434 24.45 1.39 -27.92
C LEU A 434 24.91 1.22 -29.37
N GLY A 435 25.18 -0.01 -29.81
CA GLY A 435 25.55 -0.29 -31.20
C GLY A 435 24.42 -0.07 -32.21
N HIS A 436 23.16 -0.03 -31.74
CA HIS A 436 21.98 0.10 -32.59
C HIS A 436 21.64 1.56 -32.94
N ILE A 437 22.33 2.54 -32.34
CA ILE A 437 22.09 3.97 -32.58
C ILE A 437 22.37 4.35 -34.04
N ASN A 438 23.36 3.70 -34.66
CA ASN A 438 23.76 3.97 -36.05
C ASN A 438 23.08 3.05 -37.07
N LEU A 439 22.14 2.19 -36.64
CA LEU A 439 21.43 1.31 -37.57
C LEU A 439 20.40 2.10 -38.39
N PRO A 440 20.22 1.77 -39.68
CA PRO A 440 19.20 2.40 -40.51
C PRO A 440 17.82 2.30 -39.87
N LYS A 441 17.02 3.37 -39.98
CA LYS A 441 15.63 3.38 -39.49
C LYS A 441 14.84 2.24 -40.13
N SER A 442 14.11 1.47 -39.32
CA SER A 442 13.25 0.41 -39.84
C SER A 442 11.96 1.01 -40.41
N ALA A 443 11.35 0.35 -41.41
CA ALA A 443 10.05 0.77 -41.93
C ALA A 443 8.93 0.79 -40.87
N SER A 444 9.13 0.12 -39.73
CA SER A 444 8.20 0.16 -38.60
C SER A 444 8.37 1.38 -37.68
N ASP A 445 9.44 2.17 -37.88
CA ASP A 445 9.71 3.42 -37.18
C ASP A 445 8.97 4.62 -37.78
N SER A 446 8.39 4.46 -38.99
CA SER A 446 7.70 5.49 -39.74
C SER A 446 6.18 5.50 -39.59
N GLU A 447 5.60 4.76 -38.62
CA GLU A 447 4.15 4.86 -38.33
C GLU A 447 3.84 6.26 -37.73
N ASP A 448 3.38 7.19 -38.59
CA ASP A 448 2.57 8.39 -38.33
C ASP A 448 3.07 9.40 -37.26
N SER A 449 4.36 9.68 -37.18
CA SER A 449 4.90 10.67 -36.22
C SER A 449 5.78 11.77 -36.81
N GLU A 450 5.80 11.89 -38.13
CA GLU A 450 6.55 12.93 -38.82
C GLU A 450 5.60 14.02 -39.27
N THR A 451 5.46 15.07 -38.47
CA THR A 451 4.90 16.34 -38.93
C THR A 451 5.84 16.93 -39.98
N GLU A 452 5.30 17.65 -40.98
CA GLU A 452 6.15 18.35 -41.95
C GLU A 452 7.12 19.33 -41.24
N ASP A 453 6.67 19.91 -40.13
CA ASP A 453 7.46 20.77 -39.25
C ASP A 453 8.65 20.05 -38.60
N TYR A 454 8.53 18.77 -38.22
CA TYR A 454 9.62 17.99 -37.65
C TYR A 454 10.72 17.71 -38.68
N LYS A 455 10.34 17.39 -39.93
CA LYS A 455 11.30 17.12 -41.02
C LYS A 455 12.22 18.32 -41.27
N ALA A 456 11.73 19.54 -41.07
CA ALA A 456 12.51 20.76 -41.27
C ALA A 456 13.63 20.97 -40.22
N VAL A 457 13.59 20.26 -39.08
CA VAL A 457 14.55 20.43 -37.97
C VAL A 457 15.29 19.15 -37.57
N GLU A 458 15.02 18.03 -38.25
CA GLU A 458 15.57 16.71 -37.93
C GLU A 458 17.12 16.67 -37.94
N ASP A 459 17.75 17.34 -38.91
CA ASP A 459 19.21 17.41 -39.05
C ASP A 459 19.91 18.05 -37.82
N ARG A 460 19.21 18.93 -37.10
CA ARG A 460 19.75 19.63 -35.91
C ARG A 460 19.83 18.71 -34.68
N ILE A 461 18.94 17.72 -34.59
CA ILE A 461 18.92 16.73 -33.50
C ILE A 461 20.10 15.75 -33.67
N GLN A 462 20.22 15.17 -34.86
CA GLN A 462 21.26 14.19 -35.17
C GLN A 462 22.67 14.77 -34.95
N THR A 463 22.89 16.02 -35.33
CA THR A 463 24.21 16.67 -35.19
C THR A 463 24.60 16.88 -33.71
N ASN A 464 23.65 17.27 -32.85
CA ASN A 464 23.90 17.46 -31.42
C ASN A 464 24.10 16.14 -30.65
N ASP A 465 23.37 15.07 -31.02
CA ASP A 465 23.52 13.75 -30.41
C ASP A 465 24.80 13.04 -30.88
N THR A 466 25.23 13.25 -32.13
CA THR A 466 26.50 12.71 -32.65
C THR A 466 27.72 13.31 -31.95
N LEU A 467 27.69 14.62 -31.63
CA LEU A 467 28.75 15.29 -30.86
C LEU A 467 28.85 14.76 -29.42
N LYS A 468 27.72 14.41 -28.79
CA LYS A 468 27.70 13.76 -27.46
C LYS A 468 28.21 12.33 -27.49
N LEU A 469 27.96 11.58 -28.57
CA LEU A 469 28.46 10.22 -28.78
C LEU A 469 30.00 10.17 -28.83
N ILE A 470 30.64 11.17 -29.43
CA ILE A 470 32.10 11.32 -29.45
C ILE A 470 32.64 11.57 -28.03
N PHE A 471 31.89 12.28 -27.19
CA PHE A 471 32.29 12.58 -25.81
C PHE A 471 32.14 11.36 -24.89
N VAL A 472 31.07 10.58 -25.01
CA VAL A 472 30.85 9.34 -24.23
C VAL A 472 31.87 8.26 -24.60
N ARG A 473 32.19 8.08 -25.90
CA ARG A 473 33.24 7.15 -26.34
C ARG A 473 34.62 7.51 -25.81
N ARG A 474 34.96 8.80 -25.70
CA ARG A 474 36.26 9.25 -25.17
C ARG A 474 36.44 8.99 -23.68
N ASN A 475 35.38 9.09 -22.88
CA ASN A 475 35.47 8.89 -21.43
C ASN A 475 35.44 7.41 -20.99
N CYS A 476 34.90 6.50 -21.80
CA CYS A 476 34.98 5.06 -21.53
C CYS A 476 36.34 4.45 -21.94
N GLN A 477 37.16 5.14 -22.73
CA GLN A 477 38.51 4.69 -23.13
C GLN A 477 39.63 5.17 -22.18
N THR A 478 39.30 5.92 -21.14
CA THR A 478 40.28 6.44 -20.15
C THR A 478 40.18 5.75 -18.78
N SER A 479 39.52 4.59 -18.71
CA SER A 479 39.45 3.74 -17.51
C SER A 479 39.94 2.33 -17.85
N ASP A 480 41.21 2.23 -18.26
CA ASP A 480 42.01 1.01 -18.23
C ASP A 480 43.25 1.25 -17.35
#